data_AF-A0A395MIK2-F1
#
_entry.id   AF-A0A395MIK2-F1
#
_cell.length_a   1.000
_cell.length_b   1.000
_cell.length_c   1.000
_cell.angle_alpha   90.00
_cell.angle_beta   90.00
_cell.angle_gamma   90.00
#
_symmetry.space_group_name_H-M   'P 1'
#
loop_
_entity.id
_entity.type
_entity.pdbx_description
1 polymer ?
#
loop_
_entity_poly.entity_id
_entity_poly.type
_entity_poly.pdbx_seq_one_letter_code
_entity_poly.pdbx_strand_id
1 'polypeptide(L)'
;MAPSTESPSTTTIVRPRKQRPIEATELATKDQTFTDADVWGRAGLGRSWLRSLVGASPLFLAPIGSISIFITLVQYEGSFSLFTAAVKEHGFWNICAQYGPQITLKGIAAVICWLAVQAVLYIYLPGENHKGQLTPAGYLLDYKINGLSAWIVTHLLYGGLSYLGILDPGFIPRNWSSLIGAMNLAGFVISALAFVKAYVVPCHPEDRKFSGSLLYDFFMGIELNPRLGDKFDLKLFSNGRAGMMVWTLIDFSNMAYQYQNQGYVEPSLILVTALQTLYVLDFFINESWYLRTIDIAHDHFGMYLIWGCFCFLPTTYTIQGQYLGLYPSSASTPYLAFFFTLGVAGYVMFRVVNHQKDTVRSTGGNCTIWGKPAECIAARFRTSDGRQHTSLLLCSGFWGWSRHANYMALLDIGSEIKI
;
A
#
# COMPACT_ATOMS: atom_id res chain seq x y z
N MET A 1 -30.09 -79.03 5.00
CA MET A 1 -30.59 -79.57 3.73
C MET A 1 -30.59 -78.44 2.71
N ALA A 2 -29.76 -78.53 1.66
CA ALA A 2 -30.00 -77.70 0.48
C ALA A 2 -31.36 -78.11 -0.13
N PRO A 3 -32.10 -77.18 -0.75
CA PRO A 3 -32.00 -77.10 -2.20
C PRO A 3 -32.02 -75.68 -2.79
N SER A 4 -31.51 -75.62 -4.01
CA SER A 4 -31.50 -74.52 -4.99
C SER A 4 -32.88 -73.96 -5.35
N THR A 5 -32.97 -72.69 -5.75
CA THR A 5 -33.62 -72.24 -7.00
C THR A 5 -33.47 -70.72 -7.27
N GLU A 6 -33.13 -70.43 -8.53
CA GLU A 6 -33.55 -69.29 -9.38
C GLU A 6 -33.10 -67.84 -9.10
N SER A 7 -32.34 -67.33 -10.08
CA SER A 7 -32.04 -65.92 -10.32
C SER A 7 -33.15 -65.24 -11.14
N PRO A 8 -33.57 -63.99 -10.81
CA PRO A 8 -34.27 -63.13 -11.75
C PRO A 8 -33.36 -62.03 -12.30
N SER A 9 -33.37 -61.92 -13.63
CA SER A 9 -32.83 -60.84 -14.45
C SER A 9 -33.36 -59.46 -14.03
N THR A 10 -32.48 -58.47 -13.86
CA THR A 10 -32.88 -57.07 -13.65
C THR A 10 -32.69 -56.27 -14.94
N THR A 11 -33.82 -55.87 -15.52
CA THR A 11 -33.96 -55.04 -16.74
C THR A 11 -33.54 -53.60 -16.48
N THR A 12 -32.62 -53.07 -17.28
CA THR A 12 -32.22 -51.65 -17.27
C THR A 12 -33.30 -50.77 -17.91
N ILE A 13 -33.93 -49.89 -17.12
CA ILE A 13 -34.87 -48.88 -17.63
C ILE A 13 -34.08 -47.63 -18.07
N VAL A 14 -33.89 -47.47 -19.38
CA VAL A 14 -33.40 -46.23 -19.99
C VAL A 14 -34.60 -45.31 -20.24
N ARG A 15 -34.67 -44.16 -19.56
CA ARG A 15 -35.68 -43.12 -19.87
C ARG A 15 -35.16 -42.22 -21.00
N PRO A 16 -35.93 -41.96 -22.07
CA PRO A 16 -35.52 -41.06 -23.13
C PRO A 16 -35.63 -39.59 -22.68
N ARG A 17 -34.56 -38.82 -22.88
CA ARG A 17 -34.51 -37.38 -22.64
C ARG A 17 -35.24 -36.66 -23.77
N LYS A 18 -36.40 -36.05 -23.49
CA LYS A 18 -37.13 -35.18 -24.43
C LYS A 18 -36.22 -34.02 -24.86
N GLN A 19 -35.81 -34.01 -26.13
CA GLN A 19 -35.30 -32.80 -26.80
C GLN A 19 -36.50 -31.91 -27.14
N ARG A 20 -36.48 -30.65 -26.71
CA ARG A 20 -37.35 -29.61 -27.27
C ARG A 20 -36.54 -28.83 -28.31
N PRO A 21 -37.09 -28.55 -29.51
CA PRO A 21 -36.42 -27.74 -30.51
C PRO A 21 -36.40 -26.28 -30.05
N ILE A 22 -35.25 -25.62 -30.21
CA ILE A 22 -35.11 -24.18 -30.00
C ILE A 22 -35.54 -23.52 -31.31
N GLU A 23 -36.70 -22.89 -31.32
CA GLU A 23 -37.13 -22.02 -32.42
C GLU A 23 -36.30 -20.73 -32.38
N ALA A 24 -35.62 -20.45 -33.49
CA ALA A 24 -34.85 -19.25 -33.71
C ALA A 24 -35.74 -18.17 -34.30
N THR A 25 -36.41 -17.35 -33.47
CA THR A 25 -36.90 -16.03 -33.90
C THR A 25 -37.20 -15.14 -32.68
N GLU A 26 -36.35 -14.16 -32.42
CA GLU A 26 -36.71 -12.81 -31.93
C GLU A 26 -35.42 -11.98 -31.77
N LEU A 27 -34.92 -11.49 -32.91
CA LEU A 27 -33.99 -10.36 -32.98
C LEU A 27 -34.85 -9.11 -33.22
N ALA A 28 -35.26 -8.46 -32.14
CA ALA A 28 -35.83 -7.12 -32.17
C ALA A 28 -35.61 -6.44 -30.81
N THR A 29 -34.65 -5.52 -30.79
CA THR A 29 -34.59 -4.31 -29.96
C THR A 29 -35.44 -4.32 -28.68
N LYS A 30 -34.82 -4.73 -27.58
CA LYS A 30 -35.19 -4.29 -26.23
C LYS A 30 -34.13 -3.30 -25.77
N ASP A 31 -34.48 -2.02 -25.71
CA ASP A 31 -33.76 -1.03 -24.91
C ASP A 31 -33.60 -1.60 -23.50
N GLN A 32 -32.39 -2.06 -23.18
CA GLN A 32 -32.04 -2.45 -21.82
C GLN A 32 -31.78 -1.16 -21.04
N THR A 33 -32.83 -0.64 -20.41
CA THR A 33 -32.68 0.18 -19.21
C THR A 33 -31.86 -0.62 -18.21
N PHE A 34 -30.66 -0.13 -17.88
CA PHE A 34 -29.80 -0.68 -16.83
C PHE A 34 -30.60 -0.80 -15.53
N THR A 35 -30.98 -2.02 -15.17
CA THR A 35 -31.53 -2.33 -13.85
C THR A 35 -30.39 -2.37 -12.85
N ASP A 36 -30.56 -1.75 -11.67
CA ASP A 36 -29.62 -1.62 -10.53
C ASP A 36 -29.02 -2.93 -9.96
N ALA A 37 -29.10 -4.06 -10.66
CA ALA A 37 -28.70 -5.38 -10.20
C ALA A 37 -27.24 -5.77 -10.52
N ASP A 38 -26.53 -5.03 -11.37
CA ASP A 38 -25.17 -5.42 -11.83
C ASP A 38 -24.06 -4.45 -11.37
N VAL A 39 -24.20 -3.83 -10.19
CA VAL A 39 -23.12 -3.01 -9.60
C VAL A 39 -22.21 -3.89 -8.73
N TRP A 40 -21.01 -4.20 -9.20
CA TRP A 40 -20.06 -5.05 -8.49
C TRP A 40 -19.51 -4.39 -7.19
N GLY A 41 -19.66 -5.08 -6.04
CA GLY A 41 -18.98 -4.83 -4.75
C GLY A 41 -19.75 -4.00 -3.70
N ARG A 42 -19.12 -3.02 -3.02
CA ARG A 42 -19.64 -2.15 -1.90
C ARG A 42 -21.05 -1.53 -2.08
N ALA A 43 -21.67 -1.64 -3.25
CA ALA A 43 -23.06 -1.27 -3.48
C ALA A 43 -23.97 -2.36 -2.89
N GLY A 44 -24.24 -2.26 -1.59
CA GLY A 44 -25.34 -2.97 -0.97
C GLY A 44 -26.42 -1.98 -0.60
N LEU A 45 -27.54 -1.98 -1.33
CA LEU A 45 -28.80 -1.39 -0.87
C LEU A 45 -29.04 -1.87 0.57
N GLY A 46 -28.99 -0.95 1.55
CA GLY A 46 -29.27 -1.26 2.96
C GLY A 46 -28.08 -1.26 3.93
N ARG A 47 -26.94 -0.62 3.61
CA ARG A 47 -25.89 -0.42 4.62
C ARG A 47 -26.37 0.53 5.71
N SER A 48 -26.65 -0.01 6.90
CA SER A 48 -27.06 0.79 8.07
C SER A 48 -26.07 1.93 8.35
N TRP A 49 -26.59 3.11 8.70
CA TRP A 49 -25.79 4.29 9.06
C TRP A 49 -24.72 3.97 10.10
N LEU A 50 -25.03 3.07 11.06
CA LEU A 50 -24.10 2.65 12.10
C LEU A 50 -22.91 1.86 11.53
N ARG A 51 -23.15 0.97 10.55
CA ARG A 51 -22.07 0.20 9.90
C ARG A 51 -21.17 1.10 9.07
N SER A 52 -21.74 2.09 8.40
CA SER A 52 -20.96 3.08 7.65
C SER A 52 -20.14 3.98 8.58
N LEU A 53 -20.72 4.40 9.71
CA LEU A 53 -20.01 5.16 10.74
C LEU A 53 -18.84 4.37 11.35
N VAL A 54 -19.09 3.11 11.75
CA VAL A 54 -18.03 2.24 12.28
C VAL A 54 -16.95 1.99 11.22
N GLY A 55 -17.35 1.73 9.97
CA GLY A 55 -16.42 1.54 8.85
C GLY A 55 -15.60 2.78 8.49
N ALA A 56 -16.12 3.98 8.78
CA ALA A 56 -15.43 5.25 8.58
C ALA A 56 -14.77 5.79 9.87
N SER A 57 -14.87 5.08 11.00
CA SER A 57 -14.24 5.52 12.26
C SER A 57 -12.73 5.77 12.18
N PRO A 58 -11.93 5.07 11.33
CA PRO A 58 -10.51 5.39 11.18
C PRO A 58 -10.25 6.82 10.67
N LEU A 59 -11.22 7.45 10.02
CA LEU A 59 -11.14 8.86 9.59
C LEU A 59 -10.78 9.81 10.74
N PHE A 60 -11.28 9.52 11.94
CA PHE A 60 -11.06 10.32 13.13
C PHE A 60 -9.93 9.73 14.00
N LEU A 61 -9.91 8.41 14.15
CA LEU A 61 -8.97 7.73 15.04
C LEU A 61 -7.53 7.77 14.51
N ALA A 62 -7.32 7.70 13.19
CA ALA A 62 -5.97 7.64 12.63
C ALA A 62 -5.18 8.95 12.80
N PRO A 63 -5.74 10.15 12.52
CA PRO A 63 -5.08 11.42 12.85
C PRO A 63 -4.80 11.59 14.34
N ILE A 64 -5.76 11.21 15.20
CA ILE A 64 -5.59 11.24 16.66
C ILE A 64 -4.43 10.33 17.08
N GLY A 65 -4.34 9.13 16.50
CA GLY A 65 -3.24 8.20 16.70
C GLY A 65 -1.89 8.78 16.25
N SER A 66 -1.82 9.38 15.06
CA SER A 66 -0.60 10.03 14.55
C SER A 66 -0.12 11.16 15.47
N ILE A 67 -1.04 12.04 15.91
CA ILE A 67 -0.75 13.11 16.87
C ILE A 67 -0.26 12.52 18.20
N SER A 68 -0.91 11.47 18.70
CA SER A 68 -0.55 10.82 19.97
C SER A 68 0.85 10.19 19.90
N ILE A 69 1.18 9.52 18.79
CA ILE A 69 2.51 8.97 18.55
C ILE A 69 3.56 10.07 18.54
N PHE A 70 3.30 11.17 17.83
CA PHE A 70 4.20 12.32 17.78
C PHE A 70 4.45 12.92 19.17
N ILE A 71 3.38 13.19 19.94
CA ILE A 71 3.49 13.77 21.28
C ILE A 71 4.26 12.80 22.20
N THR A 72 3.94 11.51 22.13
CA THR A 72 4.63 10.47 22.91
C THR A 72 6.12 10.45 22.61
N LEU A 73 6.48 10.50 21.33
CA LEU A 73 7.87 10.49 20.90
C LEU A 73 8.64 11.72 21.38
N VAL A 74 8.08 12.92 21.21
CA VAL A 74 8.80 14.18 21.46
C VAL A 74 8.78 14.60 22.93
N GLN A 75 7.67 14.41 23.63
CA GLN A 75 7.49 14.94 24.99
C GLN A 75 7.67 13.89 26.08
N TYR A 76 7.53 12.61 25.74
CA TYR A 76 7.50 11.53 26.71
C TYR A 76 8.52 10.45 26.39
N GLU A 77 9.60 10.80 25.68
CA GLU A 77 10.73 9.89 25.39
C GLU A 77 10.29 8.57 24.72
N GLY A 78 9.24 8.61 23.90
CA GLY A 78 8.68 7.41 23.27
C GLY A 78 7.89 6.50 24.21
N SER A 79 7.71 6.87 25.48
CA SER A 79 7.02 6.05 26.49
C SER A 79 5.52 6.30 26.53
N PHE A 80 4.74 5.31 26.07
CA PHE A 80 3.28 5.33 26.19
C PHE A 80 2.78 5.30 27.64
N SER A 81 3.56 4.75 28.59
CA SER A 81 3.16 4.74 30.00
C SER A 81 3.17 6.16 30.59
N LEU A 82 4.20 6.96 30.26
CA LEU A 82 4.29 8.36 30.67
C LEU A 82 3.20 9.20 30.00
N PHE A 83 2.99 9.02 28.68
CA PHE A 83 1.92 9.70 27.96
C PHE A 83 0.54 9.40 28.56
N THR A 84 0.25 8.12 28.84
CA THR A 84 -1.06 7.73 29.41
C THR A 84 -1.25 8.20 30.84
N ALA A 85 -0.18 8.27 31.65
CA ALA A 85 -0.23 8.89 32.97
C ALA A 85 -0.58 10.39 32.88
N ALA A 86 0.09 11.12 32.00
CA ALA A 86 -0.19 12.54 31.77
C ALA A 86 -1.61 12.77 31.25
N VAL A 87 -2.11 11.94 30.33
CA VAL A 87 -3.49 12.01 29.81
C VAL A 87 -4.52 11.82 30.92
N LYS A 88 -4.24 10.94 31.89
CA LYS A 88 -5.12 10.73 33.06
C LYS A 88 -5.13 11.95 33.99
N GLU A 89 -4.00 12.62 34.15
CA GLU A 89 -3.86 13.76 35.06
C GLU A 89 -4.39 15.08 34.47
N HIS A 90 -4.01 15.39 33.23
CA HIS A 90 -4.28 16.69 32.62
C HIS A 90 -5.38 16.65 31.54
N GLY A 91 -5.78 15.46 31.10
CA GLY A 91 -6.77 15.27 30.03
C GLY A 91 -6.14 15.31 28.62
N PHE A 92 -6.67 14.45 27.74
CA PHE A 92 -6.14 14.26 26.38
C PHE A 92 -6.11 15.55 25.55
N TRP A 93 -7.21 16.31 25.56
CA TRP A 93 -7.34 17.52 24.73
C TRP A 93 -6.42 18.65 25.18
N ASN A 94 -6.15 18.77 26.48
CA ASN A 94 -5.20 19.75 27.00
C ASN A 94 -3.77 19.43 26.55
N ILE A 95 -3.38 18.15 26.61
CA ILE A 95 -2.08 17.69 26.10
C ILE A 95 -1.96 17.95 24.60
N CYS A 96 -3.00 17.65 23.82
CA CYS A 96 -2.98 17.94 22.38
C CYS A 96 -2.91 19.44 22.07
N ALA A 97 -3.61 20.28 22.85
CA ALA A 97 -3.56 21.73 22.67
C ALA A 97 -2.18 22.31 23.00
N GLN A 98 -1.51 21.75 24.02
CA GLN A 98 -0.21 22.24 24.48
C GLN A 98 0.95 21.71 23.62
N TYR A 99 0.94 20.42 23.27
CA TYR A 99 2.07 19.72 22.66
C TYR A 99 1.81 19.22 21.24
N GLY A 100 0.62 19.47 20.70
CA GLY A 100 0.24 19.03 19.37
C GLY A 100 1.08 19.66 18.24
N PRO A 101 0.99 19.10 17.03
CA PRO A 101 1.71 19.62 15.87
C PRO A 101 1.35 21.08 15.57
N GLN A 102 2.37 21.93 15.43
CA GLN A 102 2.17 23.35 15.13
C GLN A 102 2.22 23.58 13.63
N ILE A 103 1.12 24.02 13.02
CA ILE A 103 1.10 24.33 11.60
C ILE A 103 1.79 25.67 11.36
N THR A 104 2.98 25.64 10.75
CA THR A 104 3.71 26.85 10.34
C THR A 104 3.74 26.97 8.81
N LEU A 105 3.89 28.21 8.32
CA LEU A 105 4.04 28.48 6.89
C LEU A 105 5.26 27.74 6.31
N LYS A 106 6.34 27.61 7.09
CA LYS A 106 7.56 26.91 6.70
C LYS A 106 7.30 25.42 6.42
N GLY A 107 6.55 24.74 7.29
CA GLY A 107 6.21 23.33 7.08
C GLY A 107 5.24 23.13 5.91
N ILE A 108 4.24 24.01 5.76
CA ILE A 108 3.33 23.99 4.60
C ILE A 108 4.13 24.17 3.30
N ALA A 109 5.00 25.17 3.24
CA ALA A 109 5.83 25.44 2.08
C ALA A 109 6.76 24.25 1.76
N ALA A 110 7.33 23.61 2.78
CA ALA A 110 8.16 22.43 2.60
C ALA A 110 7.39 21.25 2.00
N VAL A 111 6.18 20.95 2.50
CA VAL A 111 5.33 19.88 1.94
C VAL A 111 4.89 20.21 0.52
N ILE A 112 4.48 21.45 0.23
CA ILE A 112 4.11 21.85 -1.13
C ILE A 112 5.31 21.73 -2.08
N CYS A 113 6.49 22.21 -1.67
CA CYS A 113 7.72 22.11 -2.44
C CYS A 113 8.07 20.64 -2.72
N TRP A 114 8.00 19.79 -1.70
CA TRP A 114 8.20 18.35 -1.82
C TRP A 114 7.29 17.71 -2.88
N LEU A 115 5.98 17.96 -2.78
CA LEU A 115 5.00 17.43 -3.72
C LEU A 115 5.21 17.96 -5.14
N ALA A 116 5.58 19.23 -5.28
CA ALA A 116 5.88 19.83 -6.57
C ALA A 116 7.12 19.20 -7.22
N VAL A 117 8.22 19.05 -6.48
CA VAL A 117 9.44 18.39 -6.95
C VAL A 117 9.12 16.96 -7.39
N GLN A 118 8.42 16.19 -6.55
CA GLN A 118 8.04 14.83 -6.89
C GLN A 118 7.10 14.74 -8.09
N ALA A 119 6.16 15.68 -8.25
CA ALA A 119 5.27 15.72 -9.41
C ALA A 119 6.03 16.01 -10.70
N VAL A 120 6.99 16.95 -10.67
CA VAL A 120 7.90 17.25 -11.80
C VAL A 120 8.69 16.00 -12.17
N LEU A 121 9.32 15.33 -11.21
CA LEU A 121 10.09 14.11 -11.48
C LEU A 121 9.20 13.00 -12.04
N TYR A 122 8.00 12.82 -11.51
CA TYR A 122 7.04 11.81 -11.96
C TYR A 122 6.64 11.99 -13.43
N ILE A 123 6.39 13.22 -13.87
CA ILE A 123 6.00 13.52 -15.25
C ILE A 123 7.20 13.42 -16.20
N TYR A 124 8.30 14.10 -15.86
CA TYR A 124 9.36 14.39 -16.82
C TYR A 124 10.47 13.34 -16.89
N LEU A 125 10.77 12.61 -15.80
CA LEU A 125 11.85 11.62 -15.84
C LEU A 125 11.51 10.46 -16.78
N PRO A 126 12.45 9.98 -17.61
CA PRO A 126 12.23 8.83 -18.47
C PRO A 126 11.91 7.58 -17.65
N GLY A 127 11.12 6.67 -18.23
CA GLY A 127 10.70 5.45 -17.56
C GLY A 127 9.98 4.52 -18.52
N GLU A 128 9.93 3.24 -18.19
CA GLU A 128 9.27 2.21 -19.00
C GLU A 128 7.76 2.25 -18.79
N ASN A 129 7.00 2.12 -19.87
CA ASN A 129 5.55 2.04 -19.79
C ASN A 129 5.12 0.61 -19.48
N HIS A 130 4.31 0.46 -18.43
CA HIS A 130 3.73 -0.81 -18.00
C HIS A 130 2.20 -0.70 -17.98
N LYS A 131 1.53 -1.80 -18.27
CA LYS A 131 0.07 -1.90 -18.17
C LYS A 131 -0.33 -2.28 -16.75
N GLY A 132 -1.38 -1.64 -16.25
CA GLY A 132 -2.04 -2.02 -15.00
C GLY A 132 -2.89 -3.27 -15.14
N GLN A 133 -3.78 -3.50 -14.18
CA GLN A 133 -4.82 -4.51 -14.28
C GLN A 133 -6.06 -3.96 -15.00
N LEU A 134 -6.83 -4.86 -15.59
CA LEU A 134 -8.12 -4.52 -16.19
C LEU A 134 -9.08 -4.06 -15.09
N THR A 135 -9.64 -2.86 -15.23
CA THR A 135 -10.62 -2.36 -14.26
C THR A 135 -11.95 -3.10 -14.39
N PRO A 136 -12.86 -3.03 -13.39
CA PRO A 136 -14.19 -3.62 -13.49
C PRO A 136 -14.98 -3.14 -14.71
N ALA A 137 -14.81 -1.89 -15.13
CA ALA A 137 -15.42 -1.37 -16.36
C ALA A 137 -14.63 -1.69 -17.65
N GLY A 138 -13.56 -2.48 -17.58
CA GLY A 138 -12.83 -2.97 -18.74
C GLY A 138 -11.71 -2.05 -19.26
N TYR A 139 -11.29 -1.05 -18.48
CA TYR A 139 -10.20 -0.16 -18.88
C TYR A 139 -8.84 -0.79 -18.53
N LEU A 140 -7.89 -0.74 -19.48
CA LEU A 140 -6.50 -1.18 -19.26
C LEU A 140 -5.57 0.03 -19.30
N LEU A 141 -5.19 0.50 -18.11
CA LEU A 141 -4.48 1.76 -17.94
C LEU A 141 -2.96 1.62 -18.12
N ASP A 142 -2.34 2.64 -18.73
CA ASP A 142 -0.89 2.79 -18.86
C ASP A 142 -0.27 3.52 -17.68
N TYR A 143 0.91 3.07 -17.25
CA TYR A 143 1.69 3.64 -16.16
C TYR A 143 3.15 3.79 -16.58
N LYS A 144 3.72 4.97 -16.35
CA LYS A 144 5.14 5.22 -16.56
C LYS A 144 5.90 4.93 -15.26
N ILE A 145 6.82 3.97 -15.32
CA ILE A 145 7.59 3.48 -14.18
C ILE A 145 8.97 4.14 -14.21
N ASN A 146 9.17 5.13 -13.33
CA ASN A 146 10.39 5.91 -13.22
C ASN A 146 10.84 6.13 -11.76
N GLY A 147 10.37 5.28 -10.84
CA GLY A 147 10.57 5.44 -9.40
C GLY A 147 12.04 5.38 -9.01
N LEU A 148 12.80 4.41 -9.52
CA LEU A 148 14.22 4.32 -9.19
C LEU A 148 15.00 5.56 -9.64
N SER A 149 14.76 6.05 -10.85
CA SER A 149 15.37 7.28 -11.34
C SER A 149 14.97 8.50 -10.52
N ALA A 150 13.69 8.60 -10.13
CA ALA A 150 13.20 9.66 -9.26
C ALA A 150 13.85 9.61 -7.87
N TRP A 151 14.12 8.41 -7.34
CA TRP A 151 14.77 8.23 -6.04
C TRP A 151 16.22 8.73 -6.11
N ILE A 152 16.96 8.31 -7.15
CA ILE A 152 18.35 8.73 -7.37
C ILE A 152 18.42 10.26 -7.49
N VAL A 153 17.61 10.87 -8.35
CA VAL A 153 17.60 12.33 -8.56
C VAL A 153 17.22 13.07 -7.28
N THR A 154 16.24 12.57 -6.53
CA THR A 154 15.82 13.17 -5.25
C THR A 154 16.95 13.19 -4.23
N HIS A 155 17.67 12.07 -4.08
CA HIS A 155 18.76 11.97 -3.09
C HIS A 155 20.01 12.73 -3.53
N LEU A 156 20.32 12.75 -4.83
CA LEU A 156 21.38 13.61 -5.38
C LEU A 156 21.06 15.09 -5.19
N LEU A 157 19.80 15.49 -5.38
CA LEU A 157 19.36 16.86 -5.14
C LEU A 157 19.46 17.22 -3.65
N TYR A 158 18.97 16.34 -2.77
CA TYR A 158 19.09 16.52 -1.32
C TYR A 158 20.55 16.66 -0.87
N GLY A 159 21.42 15.74 -1.29
CA GLY A 159 22.85 15.77 -0.97
C GLY A 159 23.56 17.00 -1.56
N GLY A 160 23.27 17.34 -2.82
CA GLY A 160 23.83 18.50 -3.51
C GLY A 160 23.42 19.82 -2.87
N LEU A 161 22.14 20.02 -2.56
CA LEU A 161 21.66 21.22 -1.85
C LEU A 161 22.22 21.32 -0.44
N SER A 162 22.43 20.18 0.23
CA SER A 162 23.05 20.14 1.55
C SER A 162 24.53 20.49 1.51
N TYR A 163 25.26 19.98 0.51
CA TYR A 163 26.67 20.29 0.29
C TYR A 163 26.89 21.78 -0.03
N LEU A 164 25.98 22.39 -0.80
CA LEU A 164 26.00 23.82 -1.10
C LEU A 164 25.56 24.71 0.07
N GLY A 165 25.14 24.14 1.20
CA GLY A 165 24.64 24.88 2.36
C GLY A 165 23.28 25.56 2.14
N ILE A 166 22.56 25.23 1.07
CA ILE A 166 21.23 25.78 0.75
C ILE A 166 20.16 25.09 1.59
N LEU A 167 20.31 23.78 1.81
CA LEU A 167 19.42 22.96 2.62
C LEU A 167 20.16 22.47 3.87
N ASP A 168 19.56 22.63 5.05
CA ASP A 168 20.06 21.96 6.24
C ASP A 168 19.74 20.45 6.14
N PRO A 169 20.73 19.55 6.13
CA PRO A 169 20.44 18.11 6.10
C PRO A 169 19.74 17.64 7.38
N GLY A 170 19.80 18.39 8.49
CA GLY A 170 19.00 18.14 9.70
C GLY A 170 17.61 18.80 9.69
N PHE A 171 17.14 19.32 8.55
CA PHE A 171 15.91 20.13 8.48
C PHE A 171 14.66 19.39 8.97
N ILE A 172 14.49 18.12 8.59
CA ILE A 172 13.26 17.37 8.86
C ILE A 172 13.01 17.20 10.37
N PRO A 173 13.93 16.62 11.17
CA PRO A 173 13.71 16.47 12.61
C PRO A 173 13.56 17.81 13.32
N ARG A 174 14.29 18.86 12.91
CA ARG A 174 14.15 20.21 13.49
C ARG A 174 12.78 20.85 13.26
N ASN A 175 12.08 20.49 12.18
CA ASN A 175 10.79 21.08 11.82
C ASN A 175 9.65 20.05 11.86
N TRP A 176 9.86 18.92 12.54
CA TRP A 176 8.99 17.75 12.46
C TRP A 176 7.54 18.03 12.89
N SER A 177 7.36 18.78 13.98
CA SER A 177 6.04 19.25 14.44
C SER A 177 5.26 19.94 13.31
N SER A 178 5.93 20.84 12.59
CA SER A 178 5.29 21.57 11.50
C SER A 178 5.08 20.74 10.24
N LEU A 179 5.94 19.76 9.98
CA LEU A 179 5.78 18.84 8.86
C LEU A 179 4.60 17.90 9.10
N ILE A 180 4.44 17.34 10.30
CA ILE A 180 3.29 16.48 10.64
C ILE A 180 1.98 17.24 10.50
N GLY A 181 1.91 18.48 11.02
CA GLY A 181 0.72 19.32 10.87
C GLY A 181 0.40 19.58 9.39
N ALA A 182 1.41 19.92 8.59
CA ALA A 182 1.24 20.17 7.16
C ALA A 182 0.87 18.90 6.37
N MET A 183 1.45 17.75 6.67
CA MET A 183 1.14 16.46 6.04
C MET A 183 -0.28 15.98 6.36
N ASN A 184 -0.73 16.14 7.61
CA ASN A 184 -2.13 15.88 7.99
C ASN A 184 -3.09 16.77 7.19
N LEU A 185 -2.81 18.08 7.16
CA LEU A 185 -3.62 19.02 6.40
C LEU A 185 -3.65 18.66 4.90
N ALA A 186 -2.49 18.35 4.31
CA ALA A 186 -2.40 17.92 2.92
C ALA A 186 -3.20 16.64 2.66
N GLY A 187 -3.12 15.64 3.55
CA GLY A 187 -3.90 14.41 3.44
C GLY A 187 -5.41 14.67 3.38
N PHE A 188 -5.95 15.54 4.24
CA PHE A 188 -7.36 15.92 4.21
C PHE A 188 -7.75 16.76 2.99
N VAL A 189 -6.94 17.76 2.63
CA VAL A 189 -7.20 18.63 1.48
C VAL A 189 -7.20 17.83 0.17
N ILE A 190 -6.19 16.98 -0.05
CA ILE A 190 -6.10 16.13 -1.25
C ILE A 190 -7.25 15.13 -1.29
N SER A 191 -7.66 14.59 -0.14
CA SER A 191 -8.85 13.72 -0.06
C SER A 191 -10.14 14.45 -0.45
N ALA A 192 -10.32 15.69 0.01
CA ALA A 192 -11.45 16.52 -0.38
C ALA A 192 -11.44 16.82 -1.88
N LEU A 193 -10.29 17.14 -2.46
CA LEU A 193 -10.14 17.36 -3.90
C LEU A 193 -10.44 16.09 -4.70
N ALA A 194 -9.94 14.93 -4.28
CA ALA A 194 -10.23 13.66 -4.93
C ALA A 194 -11.73 13.30 -4.84
N PHE A 195 -12.35 13.55 -3.69
CA PHE A 195 -13.77 13.35 -3.49
C PHE A 195 -14.61 14.24 -4.42
N VAL A 196 -14.34 15.54 -4.47
CA VAL A 196 -15.03 16.49 -5.37
C VAL A 196 -14.82 16.09 -6.84
N LYS A 197 -13.58 15.77 -7.22
CA LYS A 197 -13.25 15.32 -8.58
C LYS A 197 -14.11 14.14 -9.01
N ALA A 198 -14.33 13.16 -8.13
CA ALA A 198 -15.12 11.97 -8.45
C ALA A 198 -16.60 12.29 -8.79
N TYR A 199 -17.14 13.41 -8.31
CA TYR A 199 -18.48 13.89 -8.67
C TYR A 199 -18.47 14.74 -9.93
N VAL A 200 -17.52 15.67 -10.06
CA VAL A 200 -17.56 16.72 -11.09
C VAL A 200 -16.90 16.27 -12.40
N VAL A 201 -15.72 15.65 -12.33
CA VAL A 201 -14.91 15.28 -13.50
C VAL A 201 -14.22 13.92 -13.28
N PRO A 202 -14.98 12.81 -13.19
CA PRO A 202 -14.38 11.48 -13.10
C PRO A 202 -13.72 11.07 -14.43
N CYS A 203 -12.56 10.40 -14.36
CA CYS A 203 -11.85 9.90 -15.53
C CYS A 203 -12.62 8.73 -16.17
N HIS A 204 -13.12 7.81 -15.33
CA HIS A 204 -13.90 6.66 -15.74
C HIS A 204 -15.20 6.62 -14.91
N PRO A 205 -16.30 7.24 -15.40
CA PRO A 205 -17.56 7.30 -14.66
C PRO A 205 -18.11 5.93 -14.24
N GLU A 206 -17.86 4.91 -15.05
CA GLU A 206 -18.27 3.50 -14.87
C GLU A 206 -17.48 2.78 -13.76
N ASP A 207 -16.26 3.22 -13.44
CA ASP A 207 -15.44 2.64 -12.36
C ASP A 207 -15.68 3.33 -11.01
N ARG A 208 -16.68 4.21 -10.94
CA ARG A 208 -17.07 4.87 -9.68
C ARG A 208 -17.88 3.97 -8.79
N LYS A 209 -17.80 4.24 -7.49
CA LYS A 209 -18.50 3.48 -6.48
C LYS A 209 -19.06 4.35 -5.37
N PHE A 210 -20.35 4.19 -5.14
CA PHE A 210 -21.09 4.88 -4.09
C PHE A 210 -21.67 3.87 -3.11
N SER A 211 -21.55 4.14 -1.81
CA SER A 211 -22.13 3.29 -0.76
C SER A 211 -23.45 3.82 -0.21
N GLY A 212 -23.86 5.03 -0.63
CA GLY A 212 -25.00 5.75 -0.06
C GLY A 212 -24.66 6.47 1.26
N SER A 213 -23.41 6.44 1.72
CA SER A 213 -22.94 7.17 2.89
C SER A 213 -21.77 8.08 2.53
N LEU A 214 -22.02 9.39 2.57
CA LEU A 214 -21.03 10.45 2.27
C LEU A 214 -19.72 10.26 3.06
N LEU A 215 -19.82 9.96 4.36
CA LEU A 215 -18.66 9.76 5.24
C LEU A 215 -17.83 8.54 4.83
N TYR A 216 -18.50 7.43 4.51
CA TYR A 216 -17.82 6.21 4.11
C TYR A 216 -17.20 6.33 2.71
N ASP A 217 -17.89 7.00 1.79
CA ASP A 217 -17.38 7.25 0.44
C ASP A 217 -16.19 8.21 0.46
N PHE A 218 -16.16 9.18 1.38
CA PHE A 218 -14.99 10.02 1.63
C PHE A 218 -13.80 9.21 2.14
N PHE A 219 -14.03 8.33 3.12
CA PHE A 219 -12.98 7.50 3.70
C PHE A 219 -12.41 6.50 2.69
N MET A 220 -13.28 5.75 2.00
CA MET A 220 -12.87 4.64 1.15
C MET A 220 -12.68 4.98 -0.33
N GLY A 221 -13.07 6.18 -0.76
CA GLY A 221 -12.93 6.66 -2.13
C GLY A 221 -14.06 6.25 -3.05
N ILE A 222 -14.32 7.09 -4.06
CA ILE A 222 -15.37 6.89 -5.07
C ILE A 222 -14.78 6.46 -6.42
N GLU A 223 -13.72 7.13 -6.88
CA GLU A 223 -13.09 6.84 -8.18
C GLU A 223 -12.01 5.78 -8.01
N LEU A 224 -11.98 4.77 -8.90
CA LEU A 224 -11.01 3.68 -8.76
C LEU A 224 -9.60 4.21 -8.99
N ASN A 225 -9.26 4.73 -10.17
CA ASN A 225 -7.94 5.26 -10.48
C ASN A 225 -8.05 6.70 -11.02
N PRO A 226 -8.20 7.72 -10.14
CA PRO A 226 -8.30 9.10 -10.58
C PRO A 226 -6.98 9.60 -11.15
N ARG A 227 -7.06 10.31 -12.27
CA ARG A 227 -5.91 10.88 -12.97
C ARG A 227 -6.03 12.39 -13.19
N LEU A 228 -4.87 13.06 -13.27
CA LEU A 228 -4.77 14.43 -13.76
C LEU A 228 -4.22 14.39 -15.19
N GLY A 229 -5.12 14.49 -16.17
CA GLY A 229 -4.80 14.13 -17.56
C GLY A 229 -4.49 12.64 -17.70
N ASP A 230 -3.85 12.24 -18.79
CA ASP A 230 -3.66 10.80 -19.08
C ASP A 230 -2.46 10.18 -18.35
N LYS A 231 -1.46 11.00 -18.05
CA LYS A 231 -0.13 10.55 -17.58
C LYS A 231 0.05 10.60 -16.07
N PHE A 232 -0.84 11.28 -15.34
CA PHE A 232 -0.68 11.47 -13.90
C PHE A 232 -1.66 10.64 -13.09
N ASP A 233 -1.25 9.46 -12.63
CA ASP A 233 -2.07 8.62 -11.77
C ASP A 233 -1.90 8.97 -10.28
N LEU A 234 -3.00 9.38 -9.63
CA LEU A 234 -2.93 9.89 -8.26
C LEU A 234 -2.54 8.81 -7.25
N LYS A 235 -2.88 7.54 -7.47
CA LYS A 235 -2.52 6.47 -6.52
C LYS A 235 -1.04 6.16 -6.57
N LEU A 236 -0.52 5.92 -7.79
CA LEU A 236 0.89 5.60 -7.97
C LEU A 236 1.77 6.76 -7.51
N PHE A 237 1.35 8.00 -7.79
CA PHE A 237 2.02 9.20 -7.29
C PHE A 237 2.01 9.27 -5.76
N SER A 238 0.84 9.13 -5.13
CA SER A 238 0.69 9.28 -3.69
C SER A 238 1.52 8.26 -2.92
N ASN A 239 1.42 6.97 -3.29
CA ASN A 239 2.16 5.93 -2.62
C ASN A 239 3.65 6.00 -2.96
N GLY A 240 3.99 5.90 -4.24
CA GLY A 240 5.38 5.77 -4.67
C GLY A 240 6.18 7.05 -4.50
N ARG A 241 5.67 8.21 -4.92
CA ARG A 241 6.44 9.46 -4.94
C ARG A 241 6.28 10.27 -3.67
N ALA A 242 5.05 10.54 -3.24
CA ALA A 242 4.83 11.39 -2.06
C ALA A 242 5.18 10.67 -0.75
N GLY A 243 4.82 9.39 -0.62
CA GLY A 243 5.02 8.58 0.59
C GLY A 243 6.34 7.83 0.65
N MET A 244 6.55 6.85 -0.23
CA MET A 244 7.72 5.96 -0.15
C MET A 244 9.06 6.68 -0.31
N MET A 245 9.15 7.73 -1.15
CA MET A 245 10.39 8.50 -1.29
C MET A 245 10.76 9.31 -0.04
N VAL A 246 9.77 9.86 0.66
CA VAL A 246 10.07 10.73 1.82
C VAL A 246 10.62 9.92 2.99
N TRP A 247 10.31 8.62 3.05
CA TRP A 247 10.81 7.71 4.08
C TRP A 247 12.34 7.78 4.20
N THR A 248 13.08 7.48 3.14
CA THR A 248 14.55 7.48 3.22
C THR A 248 15.13 8.88 3.45
N LEU A 249 14.45 9.94 2.99
CA LEU A 249 14.86 11.32 3.32
C LEU A 249 14.71 11.62 4.81
N ILE A 250 13.65 11.15 5.46
CA ILE A 250 13.46 11.30 6.91
C ILE A 250 14.60 10.57 7.64
N ASP A 251 14.95 9.35 7.23
CA ASP A 251 16.00 8.57 7.89
C ASP A 251 17.38 9.23 7.72
N PHE A 252 17.74 9.63 6.50
CA PHE A 252 19.01 10.35 6.26
C PHE A 252 19.06 11.70 6.97
N SER A 253 17.92 12.39 7.10
CA SER A 253 17.86 13.67 7.83
C SER A 253 18.01 13.48 9.33
N ASN A 254 17.48 12.38 9.90
CA ASN A 254 17.73 12.01 11.30
C ASN A 254 19.22 11.66 11.55
N MET A 255 19.86 10.92 10.63
CA MET A 255 21.30 10.67 10.70
C MET A 255 22.11 11.98 10.71
N ALA A 256 21.79 12.89 9.79
CA ALA A 256 22.47 14.17 9.69
C ALA A 256 22.25 15.04 10.93
N TYR A 257 21.03 15.07 11.46
CA TYR A 257 20.70 15.78 12.68
C TYR A 257 21.49 15.27 13.89
N GLN A 258 21.59 13.95 14.04
CA GLN A 258 22.40 13.34 15.10
C GLN A 258 23.88 13.73 14.94
N TYR A 259 24.43 13.61 13.72
CA TYR A 259 25.81 14.01 13.42
C TYR A 259 26.08 15.48 13.75
N GLN A 260 25.17 16.39 13.40
CA GLN A 260 25.32 17.82 13.69
C GLN A 260 25.34 18.14 15.19
N ASN A 261 24.63 17.37 16.02
CA ASN A 261 24.51 17.64 17.45
C ASN A 261 25.65 17.02 18.28
N GLN A 262 26.15 15.84 17.91
CA GLN A 262 27.17 15.11 18.70
C GLN A 262 28.49 14.81 17.95
N GLY A 263 28.57 15.08 16.65
CA GLY A 263 29.78 14.88 15.83
C GLY A 263 29.99 13.45 15.30
N TYR A 264 29.09 12.52 15.62
CA TYR A 264 29.09 11.13 15.13
C TYR A 264 27.67 10.57 15.07
N VAL A 265 27.48 9.46 14.34
CA VAL A 265 26.17 8.77 14.23
C VAL A 265 26.25 7.42 14.91
N GLU A 266 25.24 7.09 15.72
CA GLU A 266 25.13 5.83 16.44
C GLU A 266 24.93 4.65 15.47
N PRO A 267 25.63 3.51 15.69
CA PRO A 267 25.50 2.33 14.83
C PRO A 267 24.07 1.82 14.67
N SER A 268 23.22 1.90 15.70
CA SER A 268 21.81 1.53 15.60
C SER A 268 21.05 2.33 14.53
N LEU A 269 21.27 3.65 14.47
CA LEU A 269 20.58 4.50 13.50
C LEU A 269 21.06 4.22 12.07
N ILE A 270 22.36 3.94 11.90
CA ILE A 270 22.93 3.52 10.61
C ILE A 270 22.29 2.20 10.15
N LEU A 271 22.17 1.21 11.03
CA LEU A 271 21.58 -0.09 10.72
C LEU A 271 20.12 0.04 10.28
N VAL A 272 19.30 0.75 11.06
CA VAL A 272 17.88 0.98 10.75
C VAL A 272 17.73 1.69 9.40
N THR A 273 18.49 2.77 9.19
CA THR A 273 18.46 3.52 7.94
C THR A 273 18.89 2.65 6.75
N ALA A 274 19.89 1.79 6.92
CA ALA A 274 20.35 0.90 5.86
C ALA A 274 19.30 -0.16 5.48
N LEU A 275 18.65 -0.80 6.46
CA LEU A 275 17.59 -1.79 6.21
C LEU A 275 16.35 -1.15 5.57
N GLN A 276 15.93 0.02 6.06
CA GLN A 276 14.79 0.76 5.49
C GLN A 276 15.10 1.24 4.07
N THR A 277 16.32 1.73 3.82
CA THR A 277 16.77 2.12 2.47
C THR A 277 16.77 0.92 1.53
N LEU A 278 17.27 -0.24 1.97
CA LEU A 278 17.25 -1.47 1.17
C LEU A 278 15.81 -1.88 0.81
N TYR A 279 14.88 -1.78 1.75
CA TYR A 279 13.46 -2.05 1.51
C TYR A 279 12.84 -1.09 0.48
N VAL A 280 13.06 0.22 0.66
CA VAL A 280 12.52 1.25 -0.24
C VAL A 280 13.13 1.16 -1.64
N LEU A 281 14.43 0.86 -1.75
CA LEU A 281 15.07 0.62 -3.04
C LEU A 281 14.52 -0.62 -3.74
N ASP A 282 14.30 -1.74 -3.03
CA ASP A 282 13.67 -2.92 -3.64
C ASP A 282 12.28 -2.61 -4.19
N PHE A 283 11.49 -1.80 -3.47
CA PHE A 283 10.21 -1.31 -3.95
C PHE A 283 10.35 -0.57 -5.29
N PHE A 284 11.30 0.38 -5.40
CA PHE A 284 11.48 1.16 -6.63
C PHE A 284 12.12 0.37 -7.79
N ILE A 285 13.00 -0.59 -7.49
CA ILE A 285 13.55 -1.51 -8.49
C ILE A 285 12.44 -2.37 -9.10
N ASN A 286 11.45 -2.75 -8.30
CA ASN A 286 10.34 -3.62 -8.70
C ASN A 286 9.00 -2.88 -8.75
N GLU A 287 9.01 -1.57 -9.03
CA GLU A 287 7.84 -0.71 -8.97
C GLU A 287 6.70 -1.21 -9.86
N SER A 288 6.99 -1.85 -11.00
CA SER A 288 5.99 -2.43 -11.90
C SER A 288 5.12 -3.52 -11.24
N TRP A 289 5.64 -4.22 -10.23
CA TRP A 289 4.87 -5.20 -9.46
C TRP A 289 3.75 -4.53 -8.64
N TYR A 290 3.97 -3.28 -8.19
CA TYR A 290 3.00 -2.55 -7.39
C TYR A 290 1.68 -2.33 -8.15
N LEU A 291 1.71 -2.26 -9.49
CA LEU A 291 0.51 -2.14 -10.33
C LEU A 291 -0.47 -3.33 -10.19
N ARG A 292 -0.01 -4.45 -9.63
CA ARG A 292 -0.80 -5.68 -9.41
C ARG A 292 -1.33 -5.79 -7.98
N THR A 293 -0.99 -4.83 -7.12
CA THR A 293 -1.41 -4.84 -5.72
C THR A 293 -2.87 -4.45 -5.56
N ILE A 294 -3.43 -4.73 -4.38
CA ILE A 294 -4.81 -4.41 -4.04
C ILE A 294 -5.10 -2.91 -4.14
N ASP A 295 -4.14 -2.08 -3.73
CA ASP A 295 -4.24 -0.61 -3.73
C ASP A 295 -4.54 -0.06 -5.14
N ILE A 296 -3.82 -0.54 -6.15
CA ILE A 296 -3.99 -0.10 -7.55
C ILE A 296 -5.18 -0.80 -8.20
N ALA A 297 -5.28 -2.12 -8.06
CA ALA A 297 -6.22 -2.92 -8.84
C ALA A 297 -7.66 -2.93 -8.29
N HIS A 298 -7.86 -2.69 -6.98
CA HIS A 298 -9.17 -2.93 -6.34
C HIS A 298 -9.66 -1.79 -5.44
N ASP A 299 -8.77 -1.14 -4.70
CA ASP A 299 -9.19 -0.11 -3.73
C ASP A 299 -9.45 1.23 -4.40
N HIS A 300 -10.56 1.89 -4.08
CA HIS A 300 -10.84 3.24 -4.57
C HIS A 300 -9.97 4.30 -3.89
N PHE A 301 -9.68 5.39 -4.59
CA PHE A 301 -8.83 6.45 -4.08
C PHE A 301 -9.60 7.39 -3.15
N GLY A 302 -9.50 7.13 -1.84
CA GLY A 302 -10.11 7.92 -0.78
C GLY A 302 -9.13 8.33 0.31
N MET A 303 -9.65 8.93 1.38
CA MET A 303 -8.85 9.39 2.51
C MET A 303 -7.97 8.29 3.09
N TYR A 304 -8.46 7.05 3.18
CA TYR A 304 -7.68 5.90 3.65
C TYR A 304 -6.33 5.78 2.95
N LEU A 305 -6.30 5.78 1.61
CA LEU A 305 -5.07 5.63 0.85
C LEU A 305 -4.26 6.93 0.85
N ILE A 306 -4.93 8.07 0.68
CA ILE A 306 -4.28 9.38 0.61
C ILE A 306 -3.60 9.71 1.94
N TRP A 307 -4.35 9.77 3.04
CA TRP A 307 -3.78 10.06 4.35
C TRP A 307 -2.77 8.98 4.78
N GLY A 308 -3.00 7.72 4.40
CA GLY A 308 -2.06 6.62 4.58
C GLY A 308 -0.68 6.92 3.98
N CYS A 309 -0.62 7.34 2.72
CA CYS A 309 0.65 7.63 2.06
C CYS A 309 1.30 8.94 2.52
N PHE A 310 0.50 9.99 2.74
CA PHE A 310 1.03 11.33 3.05
C PHE A 310 1.36 11.55 4.51
N CYS A 311 0.69 10.86 5.43
CA CYS A 311 0.86 11.07 6.86
C CYS A 311 1.25 9.78 7.57
N PHE A 312 0.47 8.71 7.45
CA PHE A 312 0.69 7.50 8.25
C PHE A 312 2.07 6.88 8.00
N LEU A 313 2.42 6.71 6.73
CA LEU A 313 3.70 6.15 6.31
C LEU A 313 4.87 6.99 6.86
N PRO A 314 5.01 8.29 6.54
CA PRO A 314 6.14 9.08 7.03
C PRO A 314 6.17 9.23 8.56
N THR A 315 5.04 9.21 9.27
CA THR A 315 5.08 9.36 10.73
C THR A 315 5.33 8.07 11.48
N THR A 316 4.86 6.94 10.94
CA THR A 316 4.84 5.66 11.67
C THR A 316 5.96 4.73 11.22
N TYR A 317 6.29 4.70 9.92
CA TYR A 317 7.27 3.74 9.39
C TYR A 317 8.70 4.16 9.69
N THR A 318 8.92 5.45 9.97
CA THR A 318 10.23 6.03 10.29
C THR A 318 10.41 6.25 11.80
N ILE A 319 9.48 5.77 12.65
CA ILE A 319 9.48 6.10 14.09
C ILE A 319 10.79 5.68 14.78
N GLN A 320 11.44 4.62 14.31
CA GLN A 320 12.69 4.11 14.84
C GLN A 320 13.85 5.03 14.48
N GLY A 321 13.92 5.49 13.23
CA GLY A 321 14.86 6.51 12.79
C GLY A 321 14.65 7.84 13.52
N GLN A 322 13.40 8.25 13.74
CA GLN A 322 13.07 9.43 14.53
C GLN A 322 13.48 9.27 16.00
N TYR A 323 13.18 8.13 16.63
CA TYR A 323 13.52 7.86 18.03
C TYR A 323 15.03 7.88 18.23
N LEU A 324 15.78 7.12 17.43
CA LEU A 324 17.25 7.08 17.54
C LEU A 324 17.90 8.42 17.17
N GLY A 325 17.28 9.19 16.28
CA GLY A 325 17.72 10.55 15.94
C GLY A 325 17.55 11.54 17.09
N LEU A 326 16.46 11.43 17.86
CA LEU A 326 16.16 12.30 19.01
C LEU A 326 16.84 11.82 20.31
N TYR A 327 16.95 10.50 20.49
CA TYR A 327 17.49 9.85 21.68
C TYR A 327 18.65 8.91 21.27
N PRO A 328 19.84 9.46 21.01
CA PRO A 328 21.00 8.68 20.60
C PRO A 328 21.30 7.56 21.58
N SER A 329 21.17 6.33 21.10
CA SER A 329 21.50 5.13 21.85
C SER A 329 21.91 4.04 20.86
N SER A 330 22.87 3.21 21.27
CA SER A 330 23.30 2.06 20.48
C SER A 330 23.31 0.79 21.30
N ALA A 331 22.84 -0.29 20.68
CA ALA A 331 22.98 -1.62 21.24
C ALA A 331 24.43 -2.12 21.07
N SER A 332 24.75 -3.26 21.67
CA SER A 332 26.06 -3.89 21.53
C SER A 332 26.29 -4.35 20.08
N THR A 333 27.54 -4.31 19.61
CA THR A 333 27.89 -4.73 18.24
C THR A 333 27.40 -6.15 17.88
N PRO A 334 27.49 -7.17 18.76
CA PRO A 334 26.95 -8.50 18.46
C PRO A 334 25.43 -8.49 18.26
N TYR A 335 24.70 -7.68 19.03
CA TYR A 335 23.26 -7.51 18.89
C TYR A 335 22.93 -6.91 17.52
N LEU A 336 23.59 -5.81 17.15
CA LEU A 336 23.41 -5.17 15.84
C LEU A 336 23.77 -6.11 14.69
N ALA A 337 24.88 -6.85 14.79
CA ALA A 337 25.28 -7.80 13.76
C ALA A 337 24.25 -8.93 13.57
N PHE A 338 23.67 -9.43 14.67
CA PHE A 338 22.61 -10.42 14.63
C PHE A 338 21.38 -9.90 13.89
N PHE A 339 20.86 -8.73 14.28
CA PHE A 339 19.65 -8.16 13.68
C PHE A 339 19.86 -7.69 12.24
N PHE A 340 21.04 -7.16 11.91
CA PHE A 340 21.39 -6.87 10.53
C PHE A 340 21.37 -8.13 9.66
N THR A 341 22.00 -9.21 10.14
CA THR A 341 22.03 -10.49 9.42
C THR A 341 20.63 -11.07 9.25
N LEU A 342 19.81 -10.99 10.31
CA LEU A 342 18.42 -11.45 10.28
C LEU A 342 17.58 -10.64 9.28
N GLY A 343 17.69 -9.31 9.29
CA GLY A 343 16.98 -8.43 8.35
C GLY A 343 17.37 -8.69 6.89
N VAL A 344 18.67 -8.85 6.61
CA VAL A 344 19.15 -9.21 5.27
C VAL A 344 18.69 -10.62 4.86
N ALA A 345 18.72 -11.60 5.78
CA ALA A 345 18.22 -12.95 5.51
C ALA A 345 16.71 -12.94 5.21
N GLY A 346 15.91 -12.18 5.98
CA GLY A 346 14.50 -11.96 5.72
C GLY A 346 14.25 -11.36 4.35
N TYR A 347 15.03 -10.33 3.96
CA TYR A 347 14.97 -9.74 2.62
C TYR A 347 15.28 -10.77 1.51
N VAL A 348 16.38 -11.51 1.65
CA VAL A 348 16.76 -12.54 0.66
C VAL A 348 15.65 -13.58 0.54
N MET A 349 15.10 -14.04 1.65
CA MET A 349 13.98 -14.98 1.66
C MET A 349 12.76 -14.41 0.95
N PHE A 350 12.37 -13.16 1.25
CA PHE A 350 11.26 -12.49 0.60
C PHE A 350 11.43 -12.44 -0.93
N ARG A 351 12.63 -12.09 -1.39
CA ARG A 351 12.97 -12.02 -2.83
C ARG A 351 12.94 -13.39 -3.48
N VAL A 352 13.56 -14.40 -2.86
CA VAL A 352 13.62 -15.75 -3.43
C VAL A 352 12.20 -16.35 -3.54
N VAL A 353 11.36 -16.18 -2.52
CA VAL A 353 9.98 -16.70 -2.56
C VAL A 353 9.16 -16.03 -3.67
N ASN A 354 9.25 -14.72 -3.83
CA ASN A 354 8.55 -14.01 -4.91
C ASN A 354 9.11 -14.37 -6.28
N HIS A 355 10.44 -14.47 -6.42
CA HIS A 355 11.08 -14.86 -7.66
C HIS A 355 10.65 -16.27 -8.11
N GLN A 356 10.48 -17.23 -7.19
CA GLN A 356 9.93 -18.56 -7.53
C GLN A 356 8.54 -18.46 -8.19
N LYS A 357 7.65 -17.65 -7.61
CA LYS A 357 6.30 -17.44 -8.16
C LYS A 357 6.35 -16.79 -9.53
N ASP A 358 7.21 -15.77 -9.70
CA ASP A 358 7.32 -15.04 -10.96
C ASP A 358 7.92 -15.92 -12.07
N THR A 359 8.95 -16.71 -11.78
CA THR A 359 9.56 -17.66 -12.72
C THR A 359 8.59 -18.76 -13.15
N VAL A 360 7.78 -19.29 -12.24
CA VAL A 360 6.76 -20.28 -12.59
C VAL A 360 5.69 -19.68 -13.51
N ARG A 361 5.28 -18.45 -13.24
CA ARG A 361 4.26 -17.77 -14.06
C ARG A 361 4.79 -17.38 -15.43
N SER A 362 6.04 -16.92 -15.53
CA SER A 362 6.65 -16.53 -16.81
C SER A 362 6.97 -17.73 -17.71
N THR A 363 7.31 -18.88 -17.11
CA THR A 363 7.60 -20.13 -17.85
C THR A 363 6.37 -21.01 -18.09
N GLY A 364 5.18 -20.57 -17.64
CA GLY A 364 3.96 -21.37 -17.73
C GLY A 364 4.04 -22.69 -16.96
N GLY A 365 4.83 -22.75 -15.89
CA GLY A 365 5.08 -23.94 -15.08
C GLY A 365 6.23 -24.82 -15.58
N ASN A 366 6.83 -24.52 -16.73
CA ASN A 366 7.96 -25.29 -17.27
C ASN A 366 9.29 -24.79 -16.69
N CYS A 367 9.49 -25.00 -15.39
CA CYS A 367 10.73 -24.66 -14.70
C CYS A 367 11.04 -25.67 -13.59
N THR A 368 12.30 -25.65 -13.14
CA THR A 368 12.78 -26.48 -12.04
C THR A 368 12.86 -25.66 -10.76
N ILE A 369 12.31 -26.15 -9.65
CA ILE A 369 12.43 -25.57 -8.31
C ILE A 369 13.15 -26.58 -7.41
N TRP A 370 14.26 -26.14 -6.81
CA TRP A 370 15.10 -26.97 -5.94
C TRP A 370 15.48 -28.33 -6.56
N GLY A 371 15.86 -28.31 -7.85
CA GLY A 371 16.30 -29.50 -8.58
C GLY A 371 15.19 -30.44 -9.04
N LYS A 372 13.91 -30.11 -8.81
CA LYS A 372 12.75 -30.90 -9.29
C LYS A 372 11.84 -30.07 -10.20
N PRO A 373 11.11 -30.67 -11.16
CA PRO A 373 10.11 -29.95 -11.94
C PRO A 373 9.07 -29.28 -11.04
N ALA A 374 8.64 -28.06 -11.39
CA ALA A 374 7.66 -27.32 -10.61
C ALA A 374 6.30 -28.03 -10.61
N GLU A 375 5.73 -28.22 -9.43
CA GLU A 375 4.39 -28.78 -9.27
C GLU A 375 3.37 -27.64 -9.24
N CYS A 376 2.44 -27.64 -10.19
CA CYS A 376 1.43 -26.59 -10.34
C CYS A 376 0.03 -27.17 -10.51
N ILE A 377 -0.96 -26.50 -9.93
CA ILE A 377 -2.38 -26.77 -10.17
C ILE A 377 -2.90 -25.74 -11.19
N ALA A 378 -3.45 -26.22 -12.30
CA ALA A 378 -4.13 -25.37 -13.28
C ALA A 378 -5.56 -25.08 -12.82
N ALA A 379 -5.76 -23.92 -12.17
CA ALA A 379 -7.07 -23.48 -11.72
C ALA A 379 -7.81 -22.76 -12.86
N ARG A 380 -8.90 -23.38 -13.33
CA ARG A 380 -9.80 -22.77 -14.32
C ARG A 380 -10.93 -22.04 -13.60
N PHE A 381 -11.16 -20.78 -13.96
CA PHE A 381 -12.24 -19.98 -13.42
C PHE A 381 -12.94 -19.20 -14.53
N ARG A 382 -14.19 -18.81 -14.28
CA ARG A 382 -14.99 -18.02 -15.21
C ARG A 382 -15.20 -16.64 -14.59
N THR A 383 -14.87 -15.60 -15.34
CA THR A 383 -15.09 -14.21 -14.96
C THR A 383 -16.54 -13.79 -15.25
N SER A 384 -16.96 -12.66 -14.70
CA SER A 384 -18.34 -12.13 -14.85
C SER A 384 -18.70 -11.81 -16.32
N ASP A 385 -17.71 -11.53 -17.15
CA ASP A 385 -17.83 -11.39 -18.62
C ASP A 385 -18.04 -12.74 -19.35
N GLY A 386 -18.12 -13.84 -18.61
CA GLY A 386 -18.32 -15.18 -19.14
C GLY A 386 -17.08 -15.84 -19.75
N ARG A 387 -15.91 -15.17 -19.76
CA ARG A 387 -14.66 -15.73 -20.30
C ARG A 387 -14.07 -16.76 -19.33
N GLN A 388 -13.47 -17.81 -19.89
CA GLN A 388 -12.70 -18.77 -19.09
C GLN A 388 -11.24 -18.34 -19.02
N HIS A 389 -10.73 -18.28 -17.80
CA HIS A 389 -9.34 -18.00 -17.49
C HIS A 389 -8.72 -19.21 -16.81
N THR A 390 -7.43 -19.43 -17.08
CA THR A 390 -6.63 -20.44 -16.39
C THR A 390 -5.50 -19.73 -15.65
N SER A 391 -5.39 -19.96 -14.34
CA SER A 391 -4.28 -19.50 -13.53
C SER A 391 -3.51 -20.70 -12.99
N LEU A 392 -2.18 -20.58 -12.94
CA LEU A 392 -1.31 -21.58 -12.34
C LEU A 392 -1.13 -21.26 -10.85
N LEU A 393 -1.38 -22.25 -10.01
CA LEU A 393 -1.11 -22.21 -8.57
C LEU A 393 0.10 -23.08 -8.29
N LEU A 394 1.16 -22.46 -7.77
CA LEU A 394 2.40 -23.15 -7.45
C LEU A 394 2.26 -23.93 -6.14
N CYS A 395 2.59 -25.23 -6.17
CA CYS A 395 2.49 -26.17 -5.05
C CYS A 395 3.83 -26.78 -4.65
N SER A 396 4.94 -26.34 -5.24
CA SER A 396 6.31 -26.77 -4.90
C SER A 396 7.17 -25.61 -4.38
N GLY A 397 8.34 -25.92 -3.80
CA GLY A 397 9.22 -24.92 -3.19
C GLY A 397 8.59 -24.31 -1.94
N PHE A 398 8.82 -23.01 -1.73
CA PHE A 398 8.29 -22.30 -0.56
C PHE A 398 6.75 -22.24 -0.53
N TRP A 399 6.11 -22.18 -1.70
CA TRP A 399 4.65 -22.10 -1.83
C TRP A 399 3.95 -23.44 -1.57
N GLY A 400 4.67 -24.55 -1.68
CA GLY A 400 4.18 -25.87 -1.24
C GLY A 400 4.16 -26.03 0.28
N TRP A 401 5.04 -25.32 0.98
CA TRP A 401 5.13 -25.37 2.45
C TRP A 401 4.13 -24.42 3.11
N SER A 402 3.93 -23.23 2.53
CA SER A 402 2.98 -22.24 3.03
C SER A 402 2.37 -21.44 1.89
N ARG A 403 1.05 -21.20 2.00
CA ARG A 403 0.29 -20.38 1.05
C ARG A 403 0.79 -18.93 0.97
N HIS A 404 1.48 -18.45 2.00
CA HIS A 404 2.00 -17.09 2.11
C HIS A 404 3.41 -17.06 2.71
N ALA A 405 4.31 -17.91 2.20
CA ALA A 405 5.71 -17.95 2.66
C ALA A 405 6.43 -16.60 2.56
N ASN A 406 6.06 -15.77 1.59
CA ASN A 406 6.61 -14.42 1.43
C ASN A 406 6.17 -13.47 2.56
N TYR A 407 5.03 -13.70 3.20
CA TYR A 407 4.55 -12.82 4.27
C TYR A 407 5.32 -13.07 5.57
N MET A 408 5.75 -14.31 5.82
CA MET A 408 6.65 -14.62 6.95
C MET A 408 7.97 -13.86 6.82
N ALA A 409 8.59 -13.91 5.64
CA ALA A 409 9.83 -13.17 5.38
C ALA A 409 9.65 -11.65 5.47
N LEU A 410 8.48 -11.13 5.07
CA LEU A 410 8.14 -9.72 5.24
C LEU A 410 7.92 -9.34 6.70
N LEU A 411 7.34 -10.24 7.51
CA LEU A 411 7.16 -10.03 8.94
C LEU A 411 8.50 -9.98 9.65
N ASP A 412 9.48 -10.82 9.28
CA ASP A 412 10.83 -10.75 9.86
C ASP A 412 11.49 -9.39 9.51
N ILE A 413 11.42 -8.93 8.27
CA ILE A 413 11.93 -7.59 7.91
C ILE A 413 11.18 -6.50 8.69
N GLY A 414 9.86 -6.63 8.83
CA GLY A 414 9.00 -5.64 9.47
C GLY A 414 9.05 -5.65 11.00
N SER A 415 9.36 -6.78 11.64
CA SER A 415 9.61 -6.87 13.08
C SER A 415 10.95 -6.23 13.39
N GLU A 416 11.98 -6.47 12.58
CA GLU A 416 13.30 -5.87 12.82
C GLU A 416 13.40 -4.40 12.45
N ILE A 417 12.53 -3.92 11.55
CA ILE A 417 12.31 -2.47 11.41
C ILE A 417 11.60 -1.89 12.64
N LYS A 418 10.94 -2.69 13.48
CA LYS A 418 10.12 -2.25 14.63
C LYS A 418 10.73 -2.52 16.02
N ILE A 419 11.95 -3.04 16.11
CA ILE A 419 12.68 -3.22 17.38
C ILE A 419 13.59 -2.02 17.64
#